data_AF-A0AAD7DJW9-F1
#
_entry.id   AF-A0AAD7DJW9-F1
#
_cell.length_a   1.000
_cell.length_b   1.000
_cell.length_c   1.000
_cell.angle_alpha   90.00
_cell.angle_beta   90.00
_cell.angle_gamma   90.00
#
_symmetry.space_group_name_H-M   'P 1'
#
loop_
_entity.id
_entity.type
_entity.pdbx_description
1 polymer ?
#
loop_
_entity_poly.entity_id
_entity_poly.type
_entity_poly.pdbx_seq_one_letter_code
_entity_poly.pdbx_strand_id
1 'polypeptide(L)'
;QYGDRHFGAKCWAEAANWFLAGSHALFRAGCPSSGAKCFRKAALCYIERQEYARAAAVVRRCPGDEATTHYVEFAAVHQGTLCI
;
A
#
# COMPACT_ATOMS: atom_id res chain seq x y z
N GLN A 1 -11.88 -1.38 -8.91
CA GLN A 1 -11.71 -0.45 -10.04
C GLN A 1 -11.97 1.03 -9.68
N TYR A 2 -12.35 1.37 -8.44
CA TYR A 2 -12.40 2.78 -7.98
C TYR A 2 -11.04 3.29 -7.44
N GLY A 3 -10.34 2.50 -6.63
CA GLY A 3 -9.01 2.89 -6.09
C GLY A 3 -7.96 3.16 -7.17
N ASP A 4 -7.97 2.39 -8.26
CA ASP A 4 -7.07 2.60 -9.41
C ASP A 4 -7.33 3.91 -10.15
N ARG A 5 -8.59 4.38 -10.20
CA ARG A 5 -8.96 5.65 -10.80
C ARG A 5 -8.42 6.83 -9.97
N HIS A 6 -8.51 6.74 -8.65
CA HIS A 6 -7.94 7.74 -7.75
C HIS A 6 -6.40 7.70 -7.74
N PHE A 7 -5.81 6.51 -7.86
CA PHE A 7 -4.36 6.35 -8.03
C PHE A 7 -3.86 7.04 -9.31
N GLY A 8 -4.54 6.81 -10.45
CA GLY A 8 -4.21 7.50 -11.71
C GLY A 8 -4.43 9.02 -11.65
N ALA A 9 -5.41 9.48 -10.87
CA ALA A 9 -5.69 10.90 -10.66
C ALA A 9 -4.75 11.59 -9.65
N LYS A 10 -3.76 10.86 -9.09
CA LYS A 10 -2.86 11.34 -8.03
C LYS A 10 -3.57 11.77 -6.74
N CYS A 11 -4.82 11.32 -6.53
CA CYS A 11 -5.56 11.50 -5.29
C CYS A 11 -5.11 10.43 -4.29
N TRP A 12 -3.87 10.56 -3.82
CA TRP A 12 -3.18 9.51 -3.05
C TRP A 12 -3.86 9.19 -1.71
N ALA A 13 -4.46 10.19 -1.05
CA ALA A 13 -5.13 10.00 0.23
C ALA A 13 -6.39 9.14 0.10
N GLU A 14 -7.25 9.48 -0.85
CA GLU A 14 -8.48 8.76 -1.17
C GLU A 14 -8.15 7.36 -1.71
N ALA A 15 -7.15 7.26 -2.59
CA ALA A 15 -6.68 5.99 -3.12
C ALA A 15 -6.21 5.05 -1.99
N ALA A 16 -5.40 5.54 -1.05
CA ALA A 16 -4.93 4.77 0.10
C ALA A 16 -6.10 4.24 0.95
N ASN A 17 -7.09 5.09 1.25
CA ASN A 17 -8.27 4.69 2.01
C ASN A 17 -9.10 3.64 1.29
N TRP A 18 -9.30 3.78 -0.02
CA TRP A 18 -9.99 2.77 -0.83
C TRP A 18 -9.25 1.43 -0.86
N PHE A 19 -7.92 1.45 -0.97
CA PHE A 19 -7.12 0.23 -0.95
C PHE A 19 -7.11 -0.43 0.43
N LEU A 20 -7.06 0.34 1.53
CA LEU A 20 -7.17 -0.18 2.89
C LEU A 20 -8.57 -0.76 3.19
N ALA A 21 -9.63 -0.12 2.72
CA ALA A 21 -10.97 -0.66 2.84
C ALA A 21 -11.11 -1.98 2.05
N GLY A 22 -10.48 -2.05 0.88
CA GLY A 22 -10.44 -3.26 0.04
C GLY A 22 -9.64 -4.42 0.63
N SER A 23 -8.75 -4.18 1.60
CA SER A 23 -8.00 -5.24 2.28
C SER A 23 -8.70 -5.81 3.52
N HIS A 24 -9.93 -5.35 3.81
CA HIS A 24 -10.70 -5.84 4.95
C HIS A 24 -10.98 -7.35 4.86
N ALA A 25 -10.96 -8.02 6.01
CA ALA A 25 -11.10 -9.48 6.11
C ALA A 25 -12.39 -10.03 5.47
N LEU A 26 -13.45 -9.21 5.41
CA LEU A 26 -14.70 -9.57 4.73
C LEU A 26 -14.51 -9.86 3.24
N PHE A 27 -13.57 -9.17 2.57
CA PHE A 27 -13.27 -9.40 1.15
C PHE A 27 -12.24 -10.52 0.93
N ARG A 28 -11.54 -10.93 2.00
CA ARG A 28 -10.50 -11.96 1.95
C ARG A 28 -11.05 -13.36 1.64
N ALA A 29 -12.30 -13.65 2.02
CA ALA A 29 -12.94 -14.94 1.77
C ALA A 29 -13.12 -15.24 0.26
N GLY A 30 -13.29 -14.21 -0.57
CA GLY A 30 -13.46 -14.37 -2.02
C GLY A 30 -12.17 -14.29 -2.83
N CYS A 31 -11.10 -13.68 -2.29
CA CYS A 31 -9.83 -13.53 -3.00
C CYS A 31 -8.67 -13.27 -2.02
N PRO A 32 -8.01 -14.31 -1.48
CA PRO A 32 -6.97 -14.15 -0.45
C PRO A 32 -5.73 -13.38 -0.95
N SER A 33 -5.43 -13.42 -2.25
CA SER A 33 -4.33 -12.67 -2.87
C SER A 33 -4.63 -11.18 -3.08
N SER A 34 -5.91 -10.78 -3.04
CA SER A 34 -6.32 -9.38 -3.24
C SER A 34 -5.85 -8.47 -2.10
N GLY A 35 -5.82 -8.98 -0.87
CA GLY A 35 -5.41 -8.21 0.32
C GLY A 35 -3.97 -7.70 0.23
N ALA A 36 -3.03 -8.57 -0.16
CA ALA A 36 -1.62 -8.20 -0.28
C ALA A 36 -1.40 -7.15 -1.40
N LYS A 37 -2.09 -7.29 -2.54
CA LYS A 37 -2.06 -6.30 -3.62
C LYS A 37 -2.59 -4.93 -3.17
N CYS A 38 -3.69 -4.92 -2.41
CA CYS A 38 -4.27 -3.70 -1.86
C CYS A 38 -3.33 -3.00 -0.88
N PHE A 39 -2.69 -3.74 0.04
CA PHE A 39 -1.72 -3.17 0.96
C PHE A 39 -0.50 -2.57 0.25
N ARG A 40 0.05 -3.23 -0.78
CA ARG A 40 1.16 -2.65 -1.57
C ARG A 40 0.76 -1.34 -2.27
N LYS A 41 -0.44 -1.28 -2.85
CA LYS A 41 -0.94 -0.05 -3.49
C LYS A 41 -1.19 1.07 -2.47
N ALA A 42 -1.73 0.75 -1.30
CA ALA A 42 -1.88 1.71 -0.22
C ALA A 42 -0.53 2.27 0.24
N ALA A 43 0.48 1.40 0.39
CA ALA A 43 1.83 1.80 0.76
C ALA A 43 2.49 2.73 -0.28
N LEU A 44 2.33 2.44 -1.58
CA LEU A 44 2.79 3.35 -2.64
C LEU A 44 2.14 4.73 -2.54
N CYS A 45 0.84 4.80 -2.24
CA CYS A 45 0.17 6.08 -2.03
C CYS A 45 0.75 6.86 -0.84
N TYR A 46 1.16 6.18 0.23
CA TYR A 46 1.82 6.83 1.38
C TYR A 46 3.23 7.30 1.06
N ILE A 47 4.00 6.55 0.25
CA ILE A 47 5.32 6.96 -0.24
C ILE A 47 5.23 8.26 -1.04
N GLU A 48 4.26 8.34 -1.98
CA GLU A 48 4.02 9.56 -2.78
C GLU A 48 3.62 10.77 -1.92
N ARG A 49 3.04 10.53 -0.74
CA ARG A 49 2.69 11.57 0.23
C ARG A 49 3.79 11.85 1.26
N GLN A 50 4.96 11.23 1.11
CA GLN A 50 6.09 11.32 2.06
C GLN A 50 5.74 10.80 3.47
N GLU A 51 4.68 10.00 3.61
CA GLU A 51 4.25 9.37 4.86
C GLU A 51 4.94 8.00 5.03
N TYR A 52 6.27 7.99 5.01
CA TYR A 52 7.10 6.77 4.93
C TYR A 52 6.88 5.78 6.08
N ALA A 53 6.71 6.29 7.31
CA ALA A 53 6.43 5.45 8.47
C ALA A 53 5.10 4.67 8.34
N ARG A 54 4.08 5.33 7.77
CA ARG A 54 2.78 4.71 7.48
C ARG A 54 2.88 3.70 6.35
N ALA A 55 3.65 4.02 5.29
CA ALA A 55 3.91 3.08 4.21
C ALA A 55 4.51 1.78 4.73
N ALA A 56 5.59 1.86 5.52
CA ALA A 56 6.25 0.69 6.10
C ALA A 56 5.30 -0.13 7.00
N ALA A 57 4.51 0.53 7.86
CA ALA A 57 3.55 -0.16 8.72
C ALA A 57 2.48 -0.92 7.93
N VAL A 58 2.04 -0.38 6.79
CA VAL A 58 1.04 -1.00 5.92
C VAL A 58 1.62 -2.18 5.14
N VAL A 59 2.85 -2.07 4.61
CA VAL A 59 3.51 -3.16 3.87
C VAL A 59 3.72 -4.39 4.75
N ARG A 60 4.10 -4.22 6.03
CA ARG A 60 4.28 -5.33 6.98
C ARG A 60 3.02 -6.16 7.23
N ARG A 61 1.84 -5.65 6.87
CA ARG A 61 0.56 -6.38 6.96
C ARG A 61 0.34 -7.35 5.79
N CYS A 62 1.16 -7.30 4.75
CA CYS A 62 1.09 -8.22 3.63
C CYS A 62 1.48 -9.65 4.06
N PRO A 63 0.60 -10.64 3.89
CA PRO A 63 0.99 -12.04 4.05
C PRO A 63 1.71 -12.51 2.77
N GLY A 64 3.05 -12.54 2.78
CA GLY A 64 3.80 -13.21 1.71
C GLY A 64 5.19 -12.63 1.43
N ASP A 65 6.11 -13.53 1.12
CA ASP A 65 7.48 -13.27 0.67
C ASP A 65 7.54 -12.93 -0.83
N GLU A 66 6.64 -12.05 -1.29
CA GLU A 66 6.68 -11.57 -2.66
C GLU A 66 7.74 -10.48 -2.78
N ALA A 67 8.64 -10.58 -3.78
CA ALA A 67 9.69 -9.60 -4.03
C ALA A 67 9.15 -8.16 -4.09
N THR A 68 7.96 -7.95 -4.64
CA THR A 68 7.31 -6.64 -4.70
C THR A 68 7.04 -6.04 -3.31
N THR A 69 6.72 -6.85 -2.30
CA THR A 69 6.52 -6.39 -0.92
C THR A 69 7.84 -5.84 -0.36
N HIS A 70 8.94 -6.57 -0.54
CA HIS A 70 10.28 -6.14 -0.11
C HIS A 70 10.75 -4.88 -0.81
N TYR A 71 10.49 -4.74 -2.11
CA TYR A 71 10.83 -3.52 -2.85
C TYR A 71 10.08 -2.30 -2.32
N VAL A 72 8.78 -2.43 -2.01
CA VAL A 72 7.98 -1.31 -1.48
C VAL A 72 8.39 -0.98 -0.04
N GLU A 73 8.72 -1.97 0.79
CA GLU A 73 9.27 -1.74 2.13
C GLU A 73 10.63 -1.04 2.06
N PHE A 74 11.54 -1.53 1.21
CA PHE A 74 12.83 -0.91 0.97
C PHE A 74 12.67 0.54 0.50
N ALA A 75 11.79 0.80 -0.47
CA ALA A 75 11.54 2.15 -0.96
C ALA A 75 11.00 3.07 0.14
N ALA A 76 10.08 2.60 0.98
CA ALA A 76 9.56 3.37 2.11
C ALA A 76 10.65 3.72 3.12
N VAL A 77 11.49 2.74 3.50
CA VAL A 77 12.58 2.96 4.45
C VAL A 77 13.64 3.87 3.85
N HIS A 78 14.09 3.59 2.62
CA HIS A 78 15.15 4.34 1.96
C HIS A 78 14.77 5.82 1.73
N GLN A 79 13.57 6.09 1.23
CA GLN A 79 13.11 7.47 1.07
C GLN A 79 12.88 8.17 2.42
N GLY A 80 12.43 7.43 3.44
CA GLY A 80 12.35 7.96 4.80
C GLY A 80 13.72 8.37 5.38
N THR A 81 14.77 7.60 5.12
CA THR A 81 16.13 7.89 5.59
C THR A 81 16.82 9.01 4.82
N LEU A 82 16.41 9.26 3.57
CA LEU A 82 16.94 10.36 2.74
C LEU A 82 16.33 11.73 3.06
N CYS A 83 15.20 11.78 3.76
CA CYS A 83 14.49 13.01 4.10
C CYS A 83 14.70 13.48 5.55
N ILE A 84 15.56 12.80 6.33
CA ILE A 84 16.02 13.22 7.66
C ILE A 84 17.37 13.91 7.55
#